data_AF-X1B9H4-F1
#
_entry.id   AF-X1B9H4-F1
#
_cell.length_a   1.000
_cell.length_b   1.000
_cell.length_c   1.000
_cell.angle_alpha   90.00
_cell.angle_beta   90.00
_cell.angle_gamma   90.00
#
_symmetry.space_group_name_H-M   'P 1'
#
loop_
_entity.id
_entity.type
_entity.pdbx_description
1 polymer ?
#
loop_
_entity_poly.entity_id
_entity_poly.type
_entity_poly.pdbx_seq_one_letter_code
_entity_poly.pdbx_strand_id
1 'polypeptide(L)'
;MVLKIYYRGYILIRLKKIGTEWEVVKRLTNLKSNNPNEDWEVTYTTPVYGGWDLVAECKFTKLQELDKITAYIRVDDDLSSWIEETTILVSSKPDYPK
;
A
#
# COMPACT_ATOMS: atom_id res chain seq x y z
N MET A 1 12.42 9.56 24.12
CA MET A 1 12.48 9.01 22.75
C MET A 1 11.61 7.76 22.73
N VAL A 2 10.42 7.81 22.13
CA VAL A 2 9.54 6.64 22.06
C VAL A 2 10.06 5.73 20.96
N LEU A 3 10.44 4.49 21.28
CA LEU A 3 10.77 3.50 20.25
C LEU A 3 9.50 3.21 19.44
N LYS A 4 9.46 3.64 18.18
CA LYS A 4 8.43 3.22 17.24
C LYS A 4 8.77 1.82 16.73
N ILE A 5 7.79 0.94 16.81
CA ILE A 5 7.83 -0.41 16.25
C ILE A 5 7.20 -0.31 14.86
N TYR A 6 7.91 -0.77 13.84
CA TYR A 6 7.41 -0.79 12.48
C TYR A 6 7.11 -2.22 12.03
N TYR A 7 6.01 -2.34 11.32
CA TYR A 7 5.54 -3.57 10.72
C TYR A 7 5.63 -3.45 9.21
N ARG A 8 5.76 -4.61 8.55
CA ARG A 8 5.67 -4.72 7.11
C ARG A 8 4.37 -5.38 6.70
N GLY A 9 3.75 -4.81 5.68
CA GLY A 9 2.57 -5.36 5.03
C GLY A 9 2.72 -5.27 3.53
N TYR A 10 1.91 -6.05 2.83
CA TYR A 10 1.81 -6.04 1.38
C TYR A 10 0.35 -5.86 0.99
N ILE A 11 0.11 -5.04 -0.01
CA ILE A 11 -1.19 -4.91 -0.66
C ILE A 11 -1.04 -5.53 -2.04
N LEU A 12 -1.79 -6.59 -2.31
CA LEU A 12 -1.93 -7.11 -3.67
C LEU A 12 -3.06 -6.36 -4.34
N ILE A 13 -2.84 -5.99 -5.60
CA ILE A 13 -3.74 -5.13 -6.36
C ILE A 13 -4.06 -5.83 -7.68
N ARG A 14 -5.35 -5.88 -7.99
CA ARG A 14 -5.87 -6.36 -9.26
C ARG A 14 -6.40 -5.19 -10.05
N LEU A 15 -6.02 -5.09 -11.31
CA LEU A 15 -6.43 -4.02 -12.21
C LEU A 15 -7.72 -4.38 -12.93
N LYS A 16 -8.59 -3.39 -13.03
CA LYS A 16 -9.75 -3.38 -13.91
C LYS A 16 -9.36 -3.05 -15.35
N LYS A 17 -8.35 -2.20 -15.53
CA LYS A 17 -7.88 -1.71 -16.83
C LYS A 17 -6.46 -2.20 -17.10
N ILE A 18 -6.31 -3.04 -18.12
CA ILE A 18 -4.99 -3.54 -18.56
C ILE A 18 -4.14 -2.36 -19.07
N GLY A 19 -2.85 -2.36 -18.75
CA GLY A 19 -1.91 -1.35 -19.23
C GLY A 19 -1.82 -0.10 -18.34
N THR A 20 -2.46 -0.10 -17.16
CA THR A 20 -2.35 0.99 -16.17
C THR A 20 -1.43 0.65 -14.99
N GLU A 21 -0.61 -0.38 -15.11
CA GLU A 21 0.23 -0.88 -14.02
C GLU A 21 1.20 0.21 -13.55
N TRP A 22 1.88 0.86 -14.49
CA TRP A 22 2.88 1.87 -14.16
C TRP A 22 2.29 3.19 -13.67
N GLU A 23 1.06 3.50 -14.05
CA GLU A 23 0.29 4.64 -13.54
C GLU A 23 -0.04 4.43 -12.07
N VAL A 24 -0.47 3.22 -11.70
CA VAL A 24 -0.71 2.84 -10.30
C VAL A 24 0.60 2.86 -9.52
N VAL A 25 1.71 2.31 -10.06
CA VAL A 25 3.03 2.38 -9.42
C VAL A 25 3.42 3.84 -9.13
N LYS A 26 3.29 4.75 -10.10
CA LYS A 26 3.64 6.17 -9.93
C LYS A 26 2.82 6.85 -8.83
N ARG A 27 1.55 6.48 -8.67
CA ARG A 27 0.65 7.06 -7.66
C ARG A 27 0.90 6.53 -6.26
N LEU A 28 1.21 5.24 -6.13
CA LEU A 28 1.40 4.59 -4.83
C LEU A 28 2.83 4.73 -4.30
N THR A 29 3.83 4.82 -5.18
CA THR A 29 5.23 4.95 -4.75
C THR A 29 5.44 6.24 -3.95
N ASN A 30 6.04 6.13 -2.75
CA ASN A 30 6.25 7.23 -1.79
C ASN A 30 4.95 7.84 -1.21
N LEU A 31 3.81 7.18 -1.38
CA LEU A 31 2.59 7.58 -0.69
C LEU A 31 2.79 7.40 0.81
N LYS A 32 2.54 8.44 1.59
CA LYS A 32 2.78 8.43 3.05
C LYS A 32 1.75 9.26 3.80
N SER A 33 1.69 9.05 5.11
CA SER A 33 0.85 9.85 6.00
C SER A 33 1.19 11.35 5.93
N ASN A 34 0.15 12.18 5.86
CA ASN A 34 0.23 13.62 6.10
C ASN A 34 -0.15 14.00 7.54
N ASN A 35 -0.59 13.04 8.36
CA ASN A 35 -0.99 13.26 9.75
C ASN A 35 0.21 13.07 10.69
N PRO A 36 0.56 14.06 11.53
CA PRO A 36 1.67 13.95 12.49
C PRO A 36 1.56 12.80 13.49
N ASN A 37 0.35 12.27 13.72
CA ASN A 37 0.08 11.18 14.67
C ASN A 37 0.15 9.77 14.04
N GLU A 38 0.48 9.70 12.76
CA GLU A 38 0.54 8.49 11.95
C GLU A 38 1.91 8.38 11.30
N ASP A 39 2.36 7.15 11.09
CA ASP A 39 3.67 6.88 10.53
C ASP A 39 3.60 5.63 9.68
N TRP A 40 3.02 5.83 8.49
CA TRP A 40 2.90 4.83 7.45
C TRP A 40 3.36 5.37 6.10
N GLU A 41 3.88 4.48 5.27
CA GLU A 41 4.43 4.76 3.96
C GLU A 41 4.30 3.52 3.07
N VAL A 42 4.00 3.73 1.80
CA VAL A 42 4.17 2.75 0.73
C VAL A 42 5.62 2.84 0.24
N THR A 43 6.42 1.84 0.59
CA THR A 43 7.88 1.86 0.44
C THR A 43 8.31 1.39 -0.95
N TYR A 44 7.50 0.55 -1.57
CA TYR A 44 7.78 -0.03 -2.88
C TYR A 44 6.48 -0.45 -3.56
N THR A 45 6.41 -0.33 -4.88
CA THR A 45 5.29 -0.85 -5.67
C THR A 45 5.83 -1.35 -7.01
N THR A 46 5.41 -2.54 -7.43
CA THR A 46 5.83 -3.14 -8.71
C THR A 46 4.72 -3.98 -9.32
N PRO A 47 4.65 -4.06 -10.66
CA PRO A 47 3.86 -5.10 -11.32
C PRO A 47 4.40 -6.49 -10.98
N VAL A 48 3.51 -7.48 -10.93
CA VAL A 48 3.83 -8.89 -10.70
C VAL A 48 3.13 -9.77 -11.71
N TYR A 49 3.66 -10.97 -11.95
CA TYR A 49 3.02 -11.97 -12.79
C TYR A 49 2.28 -12.99 -11.92
N GLY A 50 0.98 -13.19 -12.16
CA GLY A 50 0.18 -14.17 -11.42
C GLY A 50 -1.30 -13.82 -11.40
N GLY A 51 -2.01 -14.25 -10.36
CA GLY A 51 -3.45 -13.93 -10.17
C GLY A 51 -3.74 -12.49 -9.73
N TRP A 52 -2.68 -11.70 -9.49
CA TRP A 52 -2.69 -10.29 -9.14
C TRP A 52 -1.77 -9.53 -10.09
N ASP A 53 -2.02 -8.24 -10.27
CA ASP A 53 -1.31 -7.41 -11.25
C ASP A 53 -0.17 -6.60 -10.61
N LEU A 54 -0.33 -6.16 -9.35
CA LEU A 54 0.71 -5.45 -8.60
C LEU A 54 0.84 -5.91 -7.14
N VAL A 55 2.02 -5.65 -6.58
CA VAL A 55 2.26 -5.67 -5.13
C VAL A 55 2.78 -4.32 -4.67
N ALA A 56 2.23 -3.81 -3.57
CA ALA A 56 2.74 -2.64 -2.86
C ALA A 56 3.21 -3.05 -1.46
N GLU A 57 4.46 -2.76 -1.12
CA GLU A 57 4.99 -2.91 0.24
C GLU A 57 4.64 -1.67 1.05
N CYS A 58 4.20 -1.88 2.29
CA CYS A 58 3.85 -0.82 3.23
C CYS A 58 4.63 -1.00 4.53
N LYS A 59 5.15 0.13 5.03
CA LYS A 59 5.66 0.31 6.39
C LYS A 59 4.59 1.01 7.20
N PHE A 60 4.31 0.54 8.41
CA PHE A 60 3.31 1.17 9.30
C PHE A 60 3.61 0.88 10.77
N THR A 61 2.97 1.63 11.68
CA THR A 61 3.10 1.44 13.13
C THR A 61 1.83 0.85 13.76
N LYS A 62 0.68 1.04 13.13
CA LYS A 62 -0.63 0.55 13.59
C LYS A 62 -1.38 -0.12 12.44
N LEU A 63 -2.01 -1.27 12.70
CA LEU A 63 -2.74 -2.01 11.66
C LEU A 63 -3.84 -1.16 10.98
N GLN A 64 -4.49 -0.27 11.72
CA GLN A 64 -5.53 0.63 11.19
C GLN A 64 -5.00 1.62 10.14
N GLU A 65 -3.69 1.80 10.02
CA GLU A 65 -3.09 2.64 8.98
C GLU A 65 -3.18 1.99 7.59
N LEU A 66 -3.22 0.66 7.51
CA LEU A 66 -3.38 -0.06 6.23
C LEU A 66 -4.78 0.13 5.62
N ASP A 67 -5.81 0.21 6.47
CA ASP A 67 -7.17 0.52 6.03
C ASP A 67 -7.25 1.90 5.37
N LYS A 68 -6.38 2.83 5.75
CA LYS A 68 -6.31 4.16 5.13
C LYS A 68 -5.69 4.14 3.76
N ILE A 69 -4.67 3.30 3.55
CA ILE A 69 -4.07 3.12 2.22
C ILE A 69 -5.09 2.53 1.26
N THR A 70 -5.84 1.51 1.70
CA THR A 70 -6.90 0.93 0.87
C THR A 70 -8.09 1.89 0.67
N ALA A 71 -8.44 2.69 1.67
CA ALA A 71 -9.43 3.76 1.51
C ALA A 71 -8.97 4.82 0.49
N TYR A 72 -7.69 5.22 0.52
CA TYR A 72 -7.12 6.15 -0.47
C TYR A 72 -7.26 5.60 -1.90
N ILE A 73 -6.92 4.33 -2.11
CA ILE A 73 -7.10 3.65 -3.40
C ILE A 73 -8.56 3.69 -3.89
N ARG A 74 -9.53 3.59 -2.97
CA ARG A 74 -10.96 3.56 -3.31
C ARG A 74 -11.57 4.95 -3.54
N VAL A 75 -11.01 5.99 -2.93
CA VAL A 75 -11.54 7.36 -2.99
C VAL A 75 -10.90 8.18 -4.09
N ASP A 76 -9.65 7.88 -4.47
CA ASP A 76 -9.00 8.55 -5.60
C ASP A 76 -9.70 8.14 -6.92
N ASP A 77 -10.19 9.14 -7.67
CA ASP A 77 -11.00 8.92 -8.88
C ASP A 77 -10.25 8.12 -9.96
N ASP A 78 -8.94 8.36 -10.10
CA ASP A 78 -8.11 7.66 -11.06
C ASP A 78 -7.88 6.22 -10.60
N LEU A 79 -7.37 6.03 -9.38
CA LEU A 79 -7.05 4.71 -8.84
C LEU A 79 -8.28 3.80 -8.75
N SER A 80 -9.41 4.33 -8.28
CA SER A 80 -10.67 3.57 -8.17
C SER A 80 -11.23 3.15 -9.53
N SER A 81 -10.91 3.89 -10.60
CA SER A 81 -11.28 3.52 -11.97
C SER A 81 -10.36 2.44 -12.57
N TRP A 82 -9.11 2.36 -12.10
CA TRP A 82 -8.09 1.44 -12.62
C TRP A 82 -7.99 0.14 -11.82
N ILE A 83 -8.32 0.16 -10.53
CA ILE A 83 -8.18 -0.97 -9.61
C ILE A 83 -9.53 -1.66 -9.42
N GLU A 84 -9.56 -2.97 -9.63
CA GLU A 84 -10.72 -3.84 -9.43
C GLU A 84 -10.83 -4.28 -7.98
N GLU A 85 -9.73 -4.79 -7.43
CA GLU A 85 -9.70 -5.42 -6.12
C GLU A 85 -8.36 -5.18 -5.43
N THR A 86 -8.38 -5.10 -4.09
CA THR A 86 -7.18 -5.11 -3.26
C THR A 86 -7.32 -6.12 -2.13
N THR A 87 -6.22 -6.80 -1.78
CA THR A 87 -6.15 -7.63 -0.57
C THR A 87 -4.88 -7.31 0.21
N ILE A 88 -4.95 -7.42 1.52
CA ILE A 88 -3.87 -7.06 2.44
C ILE A 88 -3.26 -8.33 3.03
N LEU A 89 -1.95 -8.47 2.89
CA LEU A 89 -1.14 -9.49 3.55
C LEU A 89 -0.27 -8.82 4.60
N VAL A 90 -0.50 -9.14 5.87
CA VAL A 90 0.29 -8.59 6.98
C VAL A 90 1.06 -9.69 7.70
N SER A 91 2.31 -9.38 8.03
CA SER A 91 3.08 -10.14 9.00
C SER A 91 2.76 -9.63 10.40
N SER A 92 2.55 -10.53 11.36
CA SER A 92 2.39 -10.16 12.77
C SER A 92 3.73 -9.81 13.44
N LYS A 93 4.84 -9.92 12.71
CA LYS A 93 6.18 -9.66 13.21
C LYS A 93 6.59 -8.21 12.87
N PRO A 94 7.17 -7.47 13.82
CA PRO A 94 7.80 -6.19 13.52
C PRO A 94 9.15 -6.44 12.84
N ASP A 95 9.11 -6.68 11.54
CA ASP A 95 10.26 -7.08 10.71
C ASP A 95 10.73 -5.94 9.78
N TYR A 96 10.15 -4.75 9.89
CA TYR A 96 10.62 -3.60 9.15
C TYR A 96 11.85 -2.97 9.84
N PRO A 97 13.00 -2.84 9.14
CA PRO A 97 14.21 -2.24 9.72
C PRO A 97 13.95 -0.81 10.22
N LYS A 98 14.63 -0.41 11.30
CA LYS A 98 14.60 0.97 11.80
C LYS A 98 15.19 1.93 10.78
#